data_AF-A0A1Q3N6D8-F1
#
_entry.id   AF-A0A1Q3N6D8-F1
#
_cell.length_a   1.000
_cell.length_b   1.000
_cell.length_c   1.000
_cell.angle_alpha   90.00
_cell.angle_beta   90.00
_cell.angle_gamma   90.00
#
_symmetry.space_group_name_H-M   'P 1'
#
loop_
_entity.id
_entity.type
_entity.pdbx_description
1 polymer ?
#
loop_
_entity_poly.entity_id
_entity_poly.type
_entity_poly.pdbx_seq_one_letter_code
_entity_poly.pdbx_strand_id
1 'polypeptide(L)'
;MTAKISRRELIQKSLFGFGALSLSVGFTGCNDSSDQETATLQVNFEHGVASGDPLQDRVILWTRLTPSDSSARLQVTWEIALDQQFKQIIKTDKVTTAAAQDFTVKVDAIGLKPNQSYFYRFSFGDKISPIGQTKTLPTSTSKVSFAVCSCSNYPAGYFYVYREMAKQDVDVVIHLGDYIYEYGADGYAAEDAAKLGRTLAADNNKEIIKLDDYRKRYALYRKDKDLQSLHHRHPFIVIWDDHELANDAWREGAENHTEETANAKNEGKFSERKLAALQAYFEWMPIRPVDNQHIKIYRQFNFGGLVNLMMLDTRIIARDEQLDYGKFINPMTGKLDAVAFQAALFNSTRTIMGETQREWLLGNKEKTIVGVIQSSNATWDVLGQQILMTKMFVPAELLQALAEITAGNPSLDTLNKMNAQITELVKLKLRLIQGDPTLTAQDKARVLTVAPYNLDAWDGYFAEREIVYGTLAQLKKKVVVLAGDTHNAWSSNLYSKDGVFVGVELATSSVSSPGLEKYLNIPLDQLQQFEFAFTT
;
A
#
# COMPACT_ATOMS: atom_id res chain seq x y z
N MET A 1 8.41 10.27 29.47
CA MET A 1 9.55 10.99 28.86
C MET A 1 9.76 10.40 27.48
N THR A 2 9.21 11.06 26.46
CA THR A 2 9.23 10.64 25.05
C THR A 2 10.62 10.86 24.47
N ALA A 3 11.35 9.78 24.20
CA ALA A 3 12.64 9.85 23.53
C ALA A 3 12.40 10.15 22.03
N LYS A 4 12.50 11.44 21.65
CA LYS A 4 12.62 11.83 20.24
C LYS A 4 13.90 11.21 19.69
N ILE A 5 13.78 10.22 18.81
CA ILE A 5 14.92 9.78 18.00
C ILE A 5 15.40 10.99 17.21
N SER A 6 16.66 11.37 17.43
CA SER A 6 17.21 12.52 16.70
C SER A 6 17.37 12.15 15.23
N ARG A 7 17.20 13.13 14.32
CA ARG A 7 17.53 12.95 12.89
C ARG A 7 18.93 12.33 12.67
N ARG A 8 19.86 12.56 13.61
CA ARG A 8 21.22 12.03 13.58
C ARG A 8 21.30 10.53 13.86
N GLU A 9 20.54 10.02 14.83
CA GLU A 9 20.45 8.58 15.11
C GLU A 9 19.78 7.84 13.95
N LEU A 10 18.75 8.43 13.36
CA LEU A 10 18.06 7.90 12.19
C LEU A 10 19.01 7.78 10.98
N ILE A 11 19.79 8.84 10.70
CA ILE A 11 20.79 8.85 9.63
C ILE A 11 21.93 7.84 9.89
N GLN A 12 22.39 7.73 11.14
CA GLN A 12 23.45 6.77 11.50
C GLN A 12 23.01 5.32 11.34
N LYS A 13 21.75 5.02 11.69
CA LYS A 13 21.16 3.70 11.47
C LYS A 13 20.78 3.45 9.99
N SER A 14 20.49 4.51 9.23
CA SER A 14 20.08 4.37 7.82
C SER A 14 21.23 4.21 6.81
N LEU A 15 22.42 4.74 7.13
CA LEU A 15 23.58 4.73 6.22
C LEU A 15 24.18 3.35 5.93
N PHE A 16 23.82 2.29 6.68
CA PHE A 16 24.44 0.97 6.56
C PHE A 16 23.49 -0.16 6.10
N GLY A 17 22.18 0.07 5.94
CA GLY A 17 21.22 -1.02 5.81
C GLY A 17 20.02 -0.80 4.88
N PHE A 18 19.58 0.42 4.61
CA PHE A 18 18.47 0.59 3.66
C PHE A 18 18.98 0.23 2.27
N GLY A 19 18.37 -0.78 1.64
CA GLY A 19 18.71 -1.37 0.34
C GLY A 19 18.98 -0.31 -0.74
N ALA A 20 20.15 0.29 -0.65
CA ALA A 20 20.59 1.38 -1.48
C ALA A 20 20.63 0.86 -2.90
N LEU A 21 20.34 1.75 -3.86
CA LEU A 21 20.62 1.47 -5.27
C LEU A 21 22.01 0.86 -5.34
N SER A 22 22.06 -0.39 -5.75
CA SER A 22 23.28 -1.16 -5.71
C SER A 22 24.15 -0.56 -6.81
N LEU A 23 25.17 0.20 -6.40
CA LEU A 23 25.98 0.98 -7.32
C LEU A 23 26.75 0.00 -8.23
N SER A 24 26.54 0.15 -9.54
CA SER A 24 27.39 -0.45 -10.57
C SER A 24 28.85 -0.14 -10.26
N VAL A 25 29.69 -1.16 -10.18
CA VAL A 25 31.13 -0.94 -10.04
C VAL A 25 31.71 -0.76 -11.45
N GLY A 26 31.71 0.48 -11.94
CA GLY A 26 32.36 0.82 -13.20
C GLY A 26 33.87 0.68 -13.08
N PHE A 27 34.42 -0.48 -13.42
CA PHE A 27 35.85 -0.62 -13.71
C PHE A 27 36.06 -0.86 -15.21
N THR A 28 36.53 0.17 -15.91
CA THR A 28 37.38 -0.03 -17.10
C THR A 28 38.74 -0.51 -16.62
N GLY A 29 38.88 -1.82 -16.53
CA GLY A 29 40.16 -2.48 -16.31
C GLY A 29 40.14 -3.83 -17.00
N CYS A 30 40.82 -3.93 -18.14
CA CYS A 30 41.24 -5.22 -18.65
C CYS A 30 42.08 -5.87 -17.55
N ASN A 31 41.54 -6.89 -16.88
CA ASN A 31 42.39 -7.83 -16.19
C ASN A 31 41.97 -9.23 -16.56
N ASP A 32 42.99 -9.96 -16.95
CA ASP A 32 42.98 -11.26 -17.55
C ASP A 32 42.48 -12.31 -16.54
N SER A 33 41.87 -13.34 -17.11
CA SER A 33 41.37 -14.54 -16.47
C SER A 33 42.31 -15.16 -15.42
N SER A 34 41.78 -15.44 -14.23
CA SER A 34 42.15 -16.64 -13.48
C SER A 34 40.98 -17.10 -12.61
N ASP A 35 40.42 -18.23 -13.00
CA ASP A 35 39.38 -18.99 -12.31
C ASP A 35 39.81 -19.40 -10.90
N GLN A 36 39.11 -18.90 -9.88
CA GLN A 36 38.67 -19.68 -8.71
C GLN A 36 37.52 -18.93 -8.00
N GLU A 37 36.44 -18.61 -8.71
CA GLU A 37 35.16 -18.37 -8.02
C GLU A 37 34.56 -19.73 -7.64
N THR A 38 34.87 -20.16 -6.42
CA THR A 38 34.23 -21.23 -5.61
C THR A 38 33.24 -22.13 -6.37
N ALA A 39 33.76 -23.19 -7.02
CA ALA A 39 32.96 -24.25 -7.67
C ALA A 39 31.97 -24.98 -6.73
N THR A 40 31.95 -24.65 -5.44
CA THR A 40 31.08 -25.24 -4.40
C THR A 40 29.91 -24.35 -3.98
N LEU A 41 29.92 -23.04 -4.28
CA LEU A 41 28.87 -22.12 -3.81
C LEU A 41 27.61 -22.25 -4.68
N GLN A 42 26.60 -22.94 -4.19
CA GLN A 42 25.29 -23.03 -4.87
C GLN A 42 24.47 -21.77 -4.62
N VAL A 43 23.86 -21.22 -5.68
CA VAL A 43 23.02 -20.02 -5.63
C VAL A 43 21.76 -20.21 -6.49
N ASN A 44 20.59 -19.82 -5.96
CA ASN A 44 19.31 -19.92 -6.66
C ASN A 44 18.57 -18.57 -6.71
N PHE A 45 17.76 -18.36 -7.76
CA PHE A 45 16.83 -17.23 -7.90
C PHE A 45 15.41 -17.63 -7.45
N GLU A 46 15.25 -18.05 -6.20
CA GLU A 46 13.97 -18.57 -5.68
C GLU A 46 12.81 -17.56 -5.69
N HIS A 47 13.15 -16.27 -5.60
CA HIS A 47 12.19 -15.16 -5.44
C HIS A 47 11.90 -14.43 -6.76
N GLY A 48 12.34 -15.00 -7.88
CA GLY A 48 12.14 -14.46 -9.22
C GLY A 48 12.87 -13.13 -9.47
N VAL A 49 12.36 -12.38 -10.43
CA VAL A 49 12.82 -11.03 -10.75
C VAL A 49 11.65 -10.04 -10.66
N ALA A 50 11.95 -8.75 -10.62
CA ALA A 50 10.95 -7.69 -10.66
C ALA A 50 11.52 -6.44 -11.32
N SER A 51 10.65 -5.61 -11.88
CA SER A 51 10.99 -4.26 -12.29
C SER A 51 9.99 -3.26 -11.76
N GLY A 52 10.40 -2.00 -11.64
CA GLY A 52 9.52 -0.99 -11.06
C GLY A 52 10.07 0.42 -11.16
N ASP A 53 9.25 1.37 -10.71
CA ASP A 53 9.45 2.81 -10.85
C ASP A 53 10.02 3.21 -12.23
N PRO A 54 9.35 2.82 -13.33
CA PRO A 54 9.78 3.20 -14.65
C PRO A 54 9.71 4.73 -14.79
N LEU A 55 10.70 5.30 -15.46
CA LEU A 55 10.68 6.66 -16.00
C LEU A 55 10.88 6.58 -17.51
N GLN A 56 11.01 7.73 -18.17
CA GLN A 56 11.17 7.80 -19.63
C GLN A 56 12.48 7.19 -20.12
N ASP A 57 13.53 7.22 -19.30
CA ASP A 57 14.89 6.83 -19.68
C ASP A 57 15.49 5.73 -18.80
N ARG A 58 14.73 5.21 -17.83
CA ARG A 58 15.24 4.25 -16.86
C ARG A 58 14.15 3.44 -16.18
N VAL A 59 14.56 2.35 -15.54
CA VAL A 59 13.67 1.50 -14.73
C VAL A 59 14.48 0.77 -13.67
N ILE A 60 13.88 0.52 -12.50
CA ILE A 60 14.49 -0.34 -11.48
C ILE A 60 14.38 -1.80 -11.93
N LEU A 61 15.49 -2.53 -11.84
CA LEU A 61 15.56 -3.98 -11.97
C LEU A 61 15.90 -4.58 -10.61
N TRP A 62 15.23 -5.65 -10.23
CA TRP A 62 15.34 -6.26 -8.91
C TRP A 62 15.39 -7.78 -8.98
N THR A 63 16.19 -8.39 -8.09
CA THR A 63 16.11 -9.81 -7.76
C THR A 63 16.67 -10.07 -6.35
N ARG A 64 16.53 -11.29 -5.84
CA ARG A 64 17.22 -11.78 -4.64
C ARG A 64 17.87 -13.13 -4.91
N LEU A 65 19.15 -13.23 -4.58
CA LEU A 65 19.90 -14.48 -4.67
C LEU A 65 19.76 -15.27 -3.37
N THR A 66 19.69 -16.59 -3.47
CA THR A 66 19.59 -17.49 -2.31
C THR A 66 20.83 -18.38 -2.30
N PRO A 67 21.94 -17.94 -1.67
CA PRO A 67 23.16 -18.72 -1.59
C PRO A 67 23.06 -19.83 -0.53
N SER A 68 23.81 -20.91 -0.76
CA SER A 68 24.01 -21.99 0.22
C SER A 68 24.89 -21.58 1.42
N ASP A 69 25.65 -20.50 1.28
CA ASP A 69 26.46 -19.89 2.33
C ASP A 69 26.05 -18.42 2.54
N SER A 70 25.51 -18.11 3.72
CA SER A 70 25.07 -16.77 4.09
C SER A 70 26.20 -15.79 4.40
N SER A 71 27.45 -16.25 4.46
CA SER A 71 28.64 -15.38 4.62
C SER A 71 29.18 -14.85 3.29
N ALA A 72 28.66 -15.37 2.17
CA ALA A 72 29.14 -15.05 0.84
C ALA A 72 28.94 -13.57 0.47
N ARG A 73 29.82 -13.08 -0.42
CA ARG A 73 29.63 -11.84 -1.18
C ARG A 73 29.49 -12.22 -2.65
N LEU A 74 28.37 -11.84 -3.26
CA LEU A 74 28.00 -12.29 -4.60
C LEU A 74 28.17 -11.12 -5.57
N GLN A 75 29.00 -11.29 -6.60
CA GLN A 75 29.05 -10.38 -7.74
C GLN A 75 28.11 -10.88 -8.82
N VAL A 76 27.04 -10.13 -9.07
CA VAL A 76 25.94 -10.50 -9.95
C VAL A 76 26.03 -9.67 -11.23
N THR A 77 25.94 -10.31 -12.38
CA THR A 77 25.80 -9.62 -13.66
C THR A 77 24.33 -9.40 -13.94
N TRP A 78 23.97 -8.24 -14.47
CA TRP A 78 22.62 -7.97 -14.97
C TRP A 78 22.69 -7.48 -16.40
N GLU A 79 21.68 -7.86 -17.19
CA GLU A 79 21.58 -7.51 -18.60
C GLU A 79 20.18 -7.00 -18.90
N ILE A 80 20.09 -6.02 -19.79
CA ILE A 80 18.84 -5.55 -20.39
C ILE A 80 18.97 -5.53 -21.91
N ALA A 81 17.98 -6.07 -22.61
CA ALA A 81 17.99 -6.33 -24.04
C ALA A 81 16.67 -5.96 -24.71
N LEU A 82 16.69 -5.80 -26.03
CA LEU A 82 15.48 -5.56 -26.85
C LEU A 82 14.70 -6.83 -27.18
N ASP A 83 15.32 -8.00 -27.05
CA ASP A 83 14.73 -9.29 -27.37
C ASP A 83 14.93 -10.31 -26.24
N GLN A 84 13.98 -11.23 -26.11
CA GLN A 84 13.97 -12.26 -25.07
C GLN A 84 15.15 -13.24 -25.18
N GLN A 85 15.77 -13.37 -26.36
CA GLN A 85 16.93 -14.24 -26.57
C GLN A 85 18.25 -13.57 -26.19
N PHE A 86 18.23 -12.29 -25.78
CA PHE A 86 19.41 -11.50 -25.43
C PHE A 86 20.44 -11.41 -26.56
N LYS A 87 19.98 -11.33 -27.83
CA LYS A 87 20.85 -11.08 -28.98
C LYS A 87 21.22 -9.60 -29.14
N GLN A 88 20.33 -8.71 -28.70
CA GLN A 88 20.48 -7.25 -28.74
C GLN A 88 20.53 -6.69 -27.32
N ILE A 89 21.62 -7.00 -26.61
CA ILE A 89 21.90 -6.44 -25.28
C ILE A 89 22.17 -4.94 -25.44
N ILE A 90 21.40 -4.13 -24.70
CA ILE A 90 21.55 -2.67 -24.68
C ILE A 90 22.50 -2.25 -23.56
N LYS A 91 22.46 -2.95 -22.43
CA LYS A 91 23.37 -2.70 -21.32
C LYS A 91 23.61 -3.99 -20.53
N THR A 92 24.85 -4.14 -20.07
CA THR A 92 25.29 -5.18 -19.15
C THR A 92 26.22 -4.53 -18.13
N ASP A 93 26.11 -4.94 -16.87
CA ASP A 93 26.96 -4.43 -15.80
C ASP A 93 26.94 -5.41 -14.61
N LYS A 94 27.80 -5.14 -13.62
CA LYS A 94 27.94 -5.97 -12.42
C LYS A 94 27.64 -5.21 -11.14
N VAL A 95 27.12 -5.94 -10.17
CA VAL A 95 26.68 -5.41 -8.89
C VAL A 95 26.93 -6.41 -7.78
N THR A 96 27.33 -5.94 -6.60
CA THR A 96 27.64 -6.83 -5.48
C THR A 96 26.50 -6.85 -4.47
N THR A 97 26.19 -8.03 -3.94
CA THR A 97 25.25 -8.20 -2.82
C THR A 97 25.78 -9.15 -1.74
N ALA A 98 25.22 -9.05 -0.54
CA ALA A 98 25.61 -9.82 0.65
C ALA A 98 24.45 -9.89 1.65
N ALA A 99 24.66 -10.60 2.77
CA ALA A 99 23.66 -10.75 3.84
C ALA A 99 23.18 -9.43 4.46
N ALA A 100 24.00 -8.36 4.41
CA ALA A 100 23.63 -7.06 4.99
C ALA A 100 22.35 -6.47 4.38
N GLN A 101 22.12 -6.69 3.09
CA GLN A 101 20.93 -6.32 2.32
C GLN A 101 20.10 -7.54 1.89
N ASP A 102 20.24 -8.65 2.63
CA ASP A 102 19.53 -9.90 2.37
C ASP A 102 19.73 -10.47 0.97
N PHE A 103 20.92 -10.31 0.40
CA PHE A 103 21.26 -10.77 -0.95
C PHE A 103 20.34 -10.22 -2.06
N THR A 104 19.62 -9.14 -1.77
CA THR A 104 18.82 -8.42 -2.77
C THR A 104 19.74 -7.61 -3.68
N VAL A 105 19.35 -7.49 -4.94
CA VAL A 105 20.03 -6.69 -5.96
C VAL A 105 19.01 -5.71 -6.49
N LYS A 106 19.36 -4.42 -6.52
CA LYS A 106 18.52 -3.38 -7.09
C LYS A 106 19.34 -2.42 -7.95
N VAL A 107 19.00 -2.34 -9.23
CA VAL A 107 19.73 -1.56 -10.23
C VAL A 107 18.81 -0.53 -10.86
N ASP A 108 19.23 0.73 -10.96
CA ASP A 108 18.55 1.73 -11.80
C ASP A 108 19.13 1.69 -13.22
N ALA A 109 18.47 0.97 -14.12
CA ALA A 109 18.93 0.77 -15.49
C ALA A 109 18.66 2.04 -16.31
N ILE A 110 19.63 2.95 -16.35
CA ILE A 110 19.56 4.24 -17.07
C ILE A 110 19.94 4.16 -18.55
N GLY A 111 19.54 5.17 -19.32
CA GLY A 111 19.91 5.35 -20.74
C GLY A 111 18.99 4.63 -21.73
N LEU A 112 17.78 4.28 -21.29
CA LEU A 112 16.78 3.58 -22.09
C LEU A 112 15.98 4.56 -22.95
N LYS A 113 15.32 4.04 -23.99
CA LYS A 113 14.41 4.83 -24.83
C LYS A 113 13.03 4.88 -24.18
N PRO A 114 12.27 5.98 -24.33
CA PRO A 114 10.92 6.09 -23.81
C PRO A 114 9.93 5.18 -24.55
N ASN A 115 8.86 4.78 -23.88
CA ASN A 115 7.79 3.92 -24.40
C ASN A 115 8.29 2.62 -25.05
N GLN A 116 9.35 2.03 -24.53
CA GLN A 116 9.99 0.85 -25.11
C GLN A 116 9.93 -0.31 -24.13
N SER A 117 9.48 -1.47 -24.62
CA SER A 117 9.56 -2.72 -23.88
C SER A 117 10.96 -3.31 -23.97
N TYR A 118 11.42 -3.87 -22.86
CA TYR A 118 12.73 -4.51 -22.71
C TYR A 118 12.60 -5.84 -21.99
N PHE A 119 13.60 -6.71 -22.19
CA PHE A 119 13.79 -7.95 -21.43
C PHE A 119 15.02 -7.81 -20.55
N TYR A 120 15.01 -8.37 -19.35
CA TYR A 120 16.13 -8.32 -18.43
C TYR A 120 16.33 -9.64 -17.68
N ARG A 121 17.58 -9.90 -17.29
CA ARG A 121 17.96 -11.07 -16.49
C ARG A 121 19.16 -10.78 -15.61
N PHE A 122 19.37 -11.62 -14.62
CA PHE A 122 20.54 -11.63 -13.74
C PHE A 122 21.28 -12.95 -13.90
N SER A 123 22.60 -12.94 -13.69
CA SER A 123 23.42 -14.14 -13.67
C SER A 123 24.50 -14.10 -12.60
N PHE A 124 24.80 -15.27 -12.05
CA PHE A 124 25.91 -15.53 -11.14
C PHE A 124 26.55 -16.85 -11.57
N GLY A 125 27.77 -16.80 -12.10
CA GLY A 125 28.40 -17.96 -12.74
C GLY A 125 27.54 -18.53 -13.88
N ASP A 126 27.21 -19.82 -13.79
CA ASP A 126 26.34 -20.55 -14.74
C ASP A 126 24.84 -20.37 -14.46
N LYS A 127 24.47 -19.79 -13.31
CA LYS A 127 23.06 -19.62 -12.91
C LYS A 127 22.49 -18.35 -13.50
N ILE A 128 21.37 -18.50 -14.20
CA ILE A 128 20.61 -17.40 -14.82
C ILE A 128 19.23 -17.32 -14.16
N SER A 129 18.80 -16.11 -13.84
CA SER A 129 17.46 -15.86 -13.31
C SER A 129 16.36 -16.17 -14.35
N PRO A 130 15.08 -16.24 -13.95
CA PRO A 130 13.99 -16.02 -14.88
C PRO A 130 14.18 -14.71 -15.67
N ILE A 131 13.67 -14.67 -16.90
CA ILE A 131 13.67 -13.47 -17.73
C ILE A 131 12.46 -12.62 -17.34
N GLY A 132 12.72 -11.36 -16.99
CA GLY A 132 11.67 -10.36 -16.77
C GLY A 132 11.45 -9.50 -18.02
N GLN A 133 10.26 -8.92 -18.12
CA GLN A 133 9.86 -7.90 -19.08
C GLN A 133 9.58 -6.60 -18.33
N THR A 134 9.91 -5.48 -18.96
CA THR A 134 9.68 -4.16 -18.39
C THR A 134 9.39 -3.15 -19.50
N LYS A 135 8.88 -1.98 -19.14
CA LYS A 135 8.55 -0.91 -20.08
C LYS A 135 8.88 0.46 -19.48
N THR A 136 9.54 1.32 -20.25
CA THR A 136 9.78 2.72 -19.89
C THR A 136 8.55 3.58 -20.17
N LEU A 137 8.42 4.69 -19.43
CA LEU A 137 7.29 5.61 -19.60
C LEU A 137 7.37 6.36 -20.94
N PRO A 138 6.22 6.73 -21.52
CA PRO A 138 6.18 7.52 -22.75
C PRO A 138 6.49 9.00 -22.50
N THR A 139 7.08 9.67 -23.50
CA THR A 139 7.13 11.14 -23.59
C THR A 139 5.85 11.73 -24.19
N SER A 140 5.12 10.94 -24.98
CA SER A 140 3.80 11.27 -25.53
C SER A 140 3.00 9.97 -25.73
N THR A 141 1.71 9.99 -25.43
CA THR A 141 0.80 8.87 -25.66
C THR A 141 -0.66 9.35 -25.73
N SER A 142 -1.50 8.60 -26.46
CA SER A 142 -2.96 8.78 -26.48
C SER A 142 -3.70 7.77 -25.60
N LYS A 143 -3.00 6.75 -25.06
CA LYS A 143 -3.55 5.71 -24.21
C LYS A 143 -2.56 5.33 -23.11
N VAL A 144 -3.08 5.08 -21.92
CA VAL A 144 -2.36 4.45 -20.82
C VAL A 144 -3.27 3.38 -20.22
N SER A 145 -2.70 2.26 -19.79
CA SER A 145 -3.44 1.16 -19.15
C SER A 145 -2.73 0.72 -17.87
N PHE A 146 -3.48 0.69 -16.77
CA PHE A 146 -3.03 0.28 -15.44
C PHE A 146 -3.77 -0.98 -15.00
N ALA A 147 -3.07 -1.87 -14.31
CA ALA A 147 -3.71 -2.84 -13.42
C ALA A 147 -3.47 -2.37 -11.98
N VAL A 148 -4.52 -2.28 -11.16
CA VAL A 148 -4.47 -1.70 -9.80
C VAL A 148 -4.89 -2.75 -8.78
N CYS A 149 -4.11 -2.95 -7.72
CA CYS A 149 -4.33 -4.00 -6.72
C CYS A 149 -3.79 -3.60 -5.33
N SER A 150 -4.25 -4.27 -4.28
CA SER A 150 -3.79 -4.17 -2.90
C SER A 150 -4.19 -5.41 -2.10
N CYS A 151 -3.77 -5.51 -0.83
CA CYS A 151 -4.35 -6.40 0.17
C CYS A 151 -4.25 -7.89 -0.19
N SER A 152 -3.03 -8.41 -0.04
CA SER A 152 -2.62 -9.74 -0.50
C SER A 152 -2.34 -10.70 0.65
N ASN A 153 -3.23 -10.83 1.63
CA ASN A 153 -3.01 -11.72 2.78
C ASN A 153 -2.74 -13.18 2.34
N TYR A 154 -1.50 -13.67 2.56
CA TYR A 154 -1.04 -14.97 2.08
C TYR A 154 -1.82 -16.13 2.72
N PRO A 155 -1.96 -16.22 4.06
CA PRO A 155 -2.83 -17.20 4.69
C PRO A 155 -4.29 -17.26 4.17
N ALA A 156 -4.84 -16.12 3.73
CA ALA A 156 -6.27 -15.99 3.42
C ALA A 156 -6.68 -16.58 2.06
N GLY A 157 -5.77 -16.68 1.08
CA GLY A 157 -6.14 -17.15 -0.24
C GLY A 157 -5.00 -17.26 -1.25
N TYR A 158 -5.28 -17.93 -2.37
CA TYR A 158 -4.36 -18.01 -3.51
C TYR A 158 -4.32 -16.68 -4.28
N PHE A 159 -3.15 -16.35 -4.83
CA PHE A 159 -2.96 -15.12 -5.60
C PHE A 159 -3.37 -15.25 -7.09
N TYR A 160 -4.48 -15.91 -7.37
CA TYR A 160 -4.97 -16.09 -8.75
C TYR A 160 -5.24 -14.76 -9.46
N VAL A 161 -5.56 -13.69 -8.72
CA VAL A 161 -5.68 -12.33 -9.27
C VAL A 161 -4.40 -11.91 -10.00
N TYR A 162 -3.22 -12.16 -9.41
CA TYR A 162 -1.95 -11.84 -10.05
C TYR A 162 -1.71 -12.65 -11.32
N ARG A 163 -2.11 -13.93 -11.34
CA ARG A 163 -2.06 -14.76 -12.54
C ARG A 163 -2.89 -14.18 -13.68
N GLU A 164 -4.09 -13.68 -13.38
CA GLU A 164 -4.97 -13.08 -14.39
C GLU A 164 -4.48 -11.70 -14.83
N MET A 165 -3.92 -10.90 -13.91
CA MET A 165 -3.27 -9.62 -14.23
C MET A 165 -2.05 -9.82 -15.16
N ALA A 166 -1.27 -10.88 -14.96
CA ALA A 166 -0.09 -11.16 -15.78
C ALA A 166 -0.42 -11.49 -17.26
N LYS A 167 -1.68 -11.81 -17.57
CA LYS A 167 -2.16 -12.05 -18.94
C LYS A 167 -2.58 -10.76 -19.65
N GLN A 168 -2.75 -9.66 -18.91
CA GLN A 168 -3.19 -8.39 -19.47
C GLN A 168 -2.03 -7.66 -20.15
N ASP A 169 -2.35 -6.76 -21.09
CA ASP A 169 -1.37 -5.86 -21.69
C ASP A 169 -1.50 -4.46 -21.08
N VAL A 170 -0.90 -4.28 -19.90
CA VAL A 170 -0.86 -3.02 -19.17
C VAL A 170 0.52 -2.38 -19.19
N ASP A 171 0.57 -1.05 -19.11
CA ASP A 171 1.81 -0.29 -19.09
C ASP A 171 2.56 -0.46 -17.76
N VAL A 172 1.80 -0.43 -16.65
CA VAL A 172 2.32 -0.61 -15.29
C VAL A 172 1.28 -1.33 -14.42
N VAL A 173 1.77 -2.01 -13.38
CA VAL A 173 0.97 -2.45 -12.24
C VAL A 173 1.11 -1.44 -11.12
N ILE A 174 0.00 -1.01 -10.53
CA ILE A 174 -0.03 -0.16 -9.34
C ILE A 174 -0.42 -1.03 -8.14
N HIS A 175 0.45 -1.09 -7.13
CA HIS A 175 0.15 -1.74 -5.86
C HIS A 175 -0.06 -0.67 -4.79
N LEU A 176 -1.26 -0.62 -4.19
CA LEU A 176 -1.67 0.45 -3.28
C LEU A 176 -1.35 0.18 -1.80
N GLY A 177 -0.81 -1.00 -1.51
CA GLY A 177 -0.29 -1.39 -0.19
C GLY A 177 -0.86 -2.72 0.27
N ASP A 178 -0.50 -3.15 1.48
CA ASP A 178 -0.75 -4.49 2.01
C ASP A 178 -0.23 -5.61 1.10
N TYR A 179 0.99 -5.41 0.61
CA TYR A 179 1.75 -6.39 -0.15
C TYR A 179 2.10 -7.59 0.72
N ILE A 180 2.37 -7.36 2.01
CA ILE A 180 2.49 -8.37 3.05
C ILE A 180 1.52 -8.07 4.20
N TYR A 181 1.33 -9.07 5.06
CA TYR A 181 0.70 -8.91 6.37
C TYR A 181 1.69 -9.34 7.44
N GLU A 182 1.60 -8.73 8.62
CA GLU A 182 2.52 -8.85 9.74
C GLU A 182 2.17 -9.99 10.71
N TYR A 183 0.90 -10.39 10.70
CA TYR A 183 0.31 -11.29 11.69
C TYR A 183 0.99 -12.66 11.83
N GLY A 184 0.79 -13.27 13.00
CA GLY A 184 1.09 -14.68 13.25
C GLY A 184 0.08 -15.65 12.63
N ALA A 185 0.32 -16.96 12.78
CA ALA A 185 -0.52 -18.02 12.20
C ALA A 185 -1.91 -18.15 12.85
N ASP A 186 -2.07 -17.57 14.03
CA ASP A 186 -3.33 -17.40 14.77
C ASP A 186 -3.96 -16.01 14.58
N GLY A 187 -3.35 -15.17 13.74
CA GLY A 187 -3.83 -13.84 13.45
C GLY A 187 -4.84 -13.78 12.30
N TYR A 188 -4.94 -12.61 11.71
CA TYR A 188 -5.98 -12.22 10.77
C TYR A 188 -6.17 -13.17 9.57
N ALA A 189 -7.40 -13.66 9.40
CA ALA A 189 -7.87 -14.44 8.26
C ALA A 189 -7.02 -15.68 7.94
N ALA A 190 -6.47 -16.33 8.97
CA ALA A 190 -5.61 -17.51 8.84
C ALA A 190 -6.34 -18.85 9.06
N GLU A 191 -7.65 -18.82 9.32
CA GLU A 191 -8.43 -19.99 9.74
C GLU A 191 -8.36 -21.19 8.77
N ASP A 192 -8.27 -20.90 7.46
CA ASP A 192 -8.23 -21.90 6.40
C ASP A 192 -6.82 -22.15 5.83
N ALA A 193 -5.79 -21.49 6.37
CA ALA A 193 -4.43 -21.53 5.83
C ALA A 193 -3.87 -22.96 5.68
N ALA A 194 -4.15 -23.85 6.66
CA ALA A 194 -3.74 -25.25 6.60
C ALA A 194 -4.40 -26.03 5.46
N LYS A 195 -5.70 -25.80 5.22
CA LYS A 195 -6.44 -26.44 4.11
C LYS A 195 -5.94 -25.96 2.76
N LEU A 196 -5.52 -24.71 2.68
CA LEU A 196 -4.99 -24.08 1.48
C LEU A 196 -3.50 -24.38 1.24
N GLY A 197 -2.80 -25.01 2.19
CA GLY A 197 -1.35 -25.20 2.13
C GLY A 197 -0.57 -23.88 2.19
N ARG A 198 -1.13 -22.84 2.83
CA ARG A 198 -0.60 -21.48 2.92
C ARG A 198 -0.29 -21.07 4.37
N THR A 199 0.13 -22.05 5.18
CA THR A 199 0.58 -21.81 6.56
C THR A 199 1.89 -21.04 6.62
N LEU A 200 2.09 -20.29 7.69
CA LEU A 200 3.36 -19.63 7.98
C LEU A 200 4.39 -20.62 8.55
N ALA A 201 5.66 -20.47 8.15
CA ALA A 201 6.76 -21.31 8.62
C ALA A 201 6.99 -21.14 10.14
N ALA A 202 7.47 -22.18 10.81
CA ALA A 202 7.61 -22.18 12.28
C ALA A 202 8.49 -21.04 12.84
N ASP A 203 9.45 -20.54 12.06
CA ASP A 203 10.35 -19.45 12.41
C ASP A 203 9.88 -18.07 11.90
N ASN A 204 8.66 -17.98 11.36
CA ASN A 204 8.00 -16.74 10.92
C ASN A 204 6.46 -16.79 11.11
N ASN A 205 5.96 -17.65 12.02
CA ASN A 205 4.52 -17.86 12.29
C ASN A 205 3.99 -17.03 13.47
N LYS A 206 4.76 -16.06 13.94
CA LYS A 206 4.37 -15.07 14.93
C LYS A 206 4.32 -13.70 14.28
N GLU A 207 3.78 -12.75 15.02
CA GLU A 207 3.85 -11.32 14.70
C GLU A 207 5.28 -10.93 14.30
N ILE A 208 5.44 -10.31 13.13
CA ILE A 208 6.77 -9.91 12.64
C ILE A 208 7.16 -8.54 13.21
N ILE A 209 8.32 -8.49 13.87
CA ILE A 209 8.77 -7.28 14.57
C ILE A 209 10.17 -6.86 14.11
N LYS A 210 11.07 -7.83 13.96
CA LYS A 210 12.48 -7.58 13.62
C LYS A 210 12.69 -7.65 12.12
N LEU A 211 13.80 -7.06 11.67
CA LEU A 211 14.17 -7.03 10.25
C LEU A 211 14.18 -8.42 9.59
N ASP A 212 14.72 -9.43 10.29
CA ASP A 212 14.74 -10.81 9.81
C ASP A 212 13.32 -11.38 9.63
N ASP A 213 12.39 -11.02 10.52
CA ASP A 213 10.99 -11.45 10.44
C ASP A 213 10.32 -10.87 9.19
N TYR A 214 10.51 -9.57 8.91
CA TYR A 214 10.01 -8.92 7.70
C TYR A 214 10.63 -9.50 6.42
N ARG A 215 11.96 -9.72 6.40
CA ARG A 215 12.64 -10.34 5.25
C ARG A 215 12.08 -11.72 4.95
N LYS A 216 11.88 -12.56 5.97
CA LYS A 216 11.24 -13.88 5.83
C LYS A 216 9.81 -13.78 5.33
N ARG A 217 9.03 -12.79 5.78
CA ARG A 217 7.66 -12.58 5.32
C ARG A 217 7.63 -12.18 3.83
N TYR A 218 8.46 -11.23 3.41
CA TYR A 218 8.63 -10.90 2.00
C TYR A 218 9.09 -12.10 1.18
N ALA A 219 10.05 -12.88 1.68
CA ALA A 219 10.53 -14.10 1.03
C ALA A 219 9.41 -15.11 0.78
N LEU A 220 8.55 -15.35 1.78
CA LEU A 220 7.38 -16.22 1.66
C LEU A 220 6.45 -15.75 0.54
N TYR A 221 6.07 -14.48 0.56
CA TYR A 221 5.15 -13.91 -0.42
C TYR A 221 5.75 -13.96 -1.83
N ARG A 222 7.02 -13.56 -1.96
CA ARG A 222 7.78 -13.57 -3.22
C ARG A 222 8.08 -14.96 -3.79
N LYS A 223 7.82 -16.05 -3.05
CA LYS A 223 7.88 -17.42 -3.58
C LYS A 223 6.62 -17.83 -4.34
N ASP A 224 5.50 -17.14 -4.14
CA ASP A 224 4.25 -17.42 -4.85
C ASP A 224 4.43 -17.25 -6.36
N LYS A 225 4.02 -18.28 -7.12
CA LYS A 225 4.28 -18.33 -8.58
C LYS A 225 3.41 -17.38 -9.37
N ASP A 226 2.19 -17.10 -8.90
CA ASP A 226 1.30 -16.17 -9.56
C ASP A 226 1.79 -14.73 -9.34
N LEU A 227 2.26 -14.41 -8.12
CA LEU A 227 2.95 -13.13 -7.86
C LEU A 227 4.23 -12.97 -8.70
N GLN A 228 5.08 -14.00 -8.76
CA GLN A 228 6.28 -13.97 -9.61
C GLN A 228 5.92 -13.73 -11.08
N SER A 229 4.87 -14.38 -11.60
CA SER A 229 4.44 -14.22 -12.98
C SER A 229 4.09 -12.77 -13.34
N LEU A 230 3.43 -12.05 -12.43
CA LEU A 230 3.06 -10.66 -12.63
C LEU A 230 4.30 -9.76 -12.62
N HIS A 231 5.20 -9.97 -11.65
CA HIS A 231 6.47 -9.24 -11.55
C HIS A 231 7.42 -9.50 -12.71
N HIS A 232 7.39 -10.70 -13.30
CA HIS A 232 8.14 -11.00 -14.51
C HIS A 232 7.59 -10.30 -15.74
N ARG A 233 6.33 -9.86 -15.75
CA ARG A 233 5.65 -9.37 -16.97
C ARG A 233 5.56 -7.85 -17.07
N HIS A 234 5.41 -7.15 -15.94
CA HIS A 234 5.15 -5.70 -15.93
C HIS A 234 6.00 -4.97 -14.89
N PRO A 235 6.37 -3.70 -15.16
CA PRO A 235 6.94 -2.84 -14.13
C PRO A 235 5.88 -2.42 -13.11
N PHE A 236 6.27 -2.41 -11.83
CA PHE A 236 5.43 -2.00 -10.72
C PHE A 236 5.66 -0.55 -10.30
N ILE A 237 4.60 0.15 -9.93
CA ILE A 237 4.62 1.39 -9.16
C ILE A 237 3.96 1.07 -7.82
N VAL A 238 4.74 1.08 -6.76
CA VAL A 238 4.28 0.62 -5.44
C VAL A 238 4.23 1.75 -4.41
N ILE A 239 3.25 1.65 -3.52
CA ILE A 239 3.20 2.39 -2.27
C ILE A 239 2.83 1.38 -1.17
N TRP A 240 3.34 1.58 0.05
CA TRP A 240 2.92 0.78 1.20
C TRP A 240 1.58 1.28 1.72
N ASP A 241 0.94 0.44 2.50
CA ASP A 241 -0.09 0.80 3.46
C ASP A 241 0.43 0.49 4.88
N ASP A 242 -0.43 0.09 5.80
CA ASP A 242 -0.10 -0.19 7.19
C ASP A 242 0.48 -1.60 7.40
N HIS A 243 -0.01 -2.63 6.71
CA HIS A 243 0.42 -4.01 6.97
C HIS A 243 1.84 -4.35 6.49
N GLU A 244 2.48 -3.47 5.70
CA GLU A 244 3.94 -3.49 5.54
C GLU A 244 4.70 -3.23 6.84
N LEU A 245 4.03 -2.72 7.87
CA LEU A 245 4.53 -2.45 9.22
C LEU A 245 3.69 -3.19 10.26
N ALA A 246 2.50 -2.67 10.56
CA ALA A 246 1.58 -3.12 11.59
C ALA A 246 0.22 -2.46 11.34
N ASN A 247 -0.87 -3.20 11.57
CA ASN A 247 -2.25 -2.75 11.41
C ASN A 247 -2.48 -1.34 12.00
N ASP A 248 -3.17 -0.49 11.25
CA ASP A 248 -3.52 0.89 11.62
C ASP A 248 -2.28 1.73 12.02
N ALA A 249 -1.15 1.54 11.34
CA ALA A 249 0.03 2.35 11.58
C ALA A 249 -0.20 3.85 11.30
N TRP A 250 0.38 4.67 12.18
CA TRP A 250 0.51 6.12 12.04
C TRP A 250 1.96 6.54 12.34
N ARG A 251 2.25 7.85 12.35
CA ARG A 251 3.62 8.36 12.44
C ARG A 251 4.45 7.77 13.60
N GLU A 252 3.85 7.58 14.77
CA GLU A 252 4.55 7.21 16.02
C GLU A 252 4.06 5.91 16.66
N GLY A 253 3.06 5.23 16.09
CA GLY A 253 2.51 3.98 16.64
C GLY A 253 1.69 3.20 15.61
N ALA A 254 1.05 2.13 16.08
CA ALA A 254 0.10 1.32 15.35
C ALA A 254 -0.88 0.68 16.35
N GLU A 255 -2.04 0.23 15.88
CA GLU A 255 -2.99 -0.51 16.72
C GLU A 255 -2.39 -1.86 17.12
N ASN A 256 -1.89 -2.61 16.13
CA ASN A 256 -1.26 -3.92 16.35
C ASN A 256 0.23 -3.79 16.72
N HIS A 257 0.54 -2.91 17.68
CA HIS A 257 1.87 -2.83 18.30
C HIS A 257 1.78 -2.40 19.76
N THR A 258 2.35 -3.21 20.66
CA THR A 258 2.38 -2.94 22.10
C THR A 258 3.80 -2.66 22.60
N GLU A 259 4.08 -1.40 22.95
CA GLU A 259 5.29 -1.06 23.71
C GLU A 259 5.19 -1.52 25.17
N GLU A 260 6.33 -1.72 25.83
CA GLU A 260 6.37 -2.12 27.25
C GLU A 260 5.56 -1.18 28.14
N THR A 261 4.56 -1.73 28.83
CA THR A 261 3.84 -1.05 29.90
C THR A 261 3.89 -1.88 31.17
N ALA A 262 3.46 -1.31 32.29
CA ALA A 262 3.32 -2.06 33.55
C ALA A 262 2.37 -3.28 33.42
N ASN A 263 1.52 -3.32 32.39
CA ASN A 263 0.43 -4.29 32.25
C ASN A 263 0.43 -5.08 30.93
N ALA A 264 1.39 -4.87 30.02
CA ALA A 264 1.40 -5.49 28.70
C ALA A 264 2.79 -6.00 28.27
N LYS A 265 2.81 -7.06 27.47
CA LYS A 265 4.06 -7.68 26.99
C LYS A 265 4.73 -6.79 25.93
N ASN A 266 6.06 -6.75 26.00
CA ASN A 266 6.94 -5.84 25.26
C ASN A 266 7.27 -6.37 23.85
N GLU A 267 6.86 -5.66 22.80
CA GLU A 267 7.28 -5.88 21.40
C GLU A 267 8.45 -4.98 20.97
N GLY A 268 9.05 -4.27 21.92
CA GLY A 268 10.05 -3.25 21.68
C GLY A 268 9.42 -1.90 21.31
N LYS A 269 10.28 -0.94 20.94
CA LYS A 269 9.83 0.38 20.50
C LYS A 269 9.24 0.29 19.09
N PHE A 270 8.10 0.93 18.84
CA PHE A 270 7.50 0.96 17.51
C PHE A 270 8.46 1.54 16.46
N SER A 271 9.23 2.55 16.85
CA SER A 271 10.26 3.14 15.98
C SER A 271 11.32 2.13 15.49
N GLU A 272 11.64 1.08 16.25
CA GLU A 272 12.59 0.04 15.84
C GLU A 272 11.95 -0.92 14.84
N ARG A 273 10.70 -1.32 15.09
CA ARG A 273 9.87 -2.09 14.16
C ARG A 273 9.67 -1.36 12.84
N LYS A 274 9.32 -0.07 12.89
CA LYS A 274 9.18 0.81 11.72
C LYS A 274 10.45 0.83 10.87
N LEU A 275 11.64 0.94 11.49
CA LEU A 275 12.90 0.90 10.74
C LEU A 275 13.17 -0.45 10.10
N ALA A 276 12.89 -1.54 10.81
CA ALA A 276 13.01 -2.90 10.28
C ALA A 276 12.10 -3.12 9.06
N ALA A 277 10.83 -2.71 9.17
CA ALA A 277 9.83 -2.79 8.12
C ALA A 277 10.22 -1.97 6.88
N LEU A 278 10.58 -0.69 7.08
CA LEU A 278 11.02 0.19 6.00
C LEU A 278 12.25 -0.37 5.29
N GLN A 279 13.25 -0.86 6.04
CA GLN A 279 14.44 -1.45 5.46
C GLN A 279 14.09 -2.67 4.60
N ALA A 280 13.27 -3.60 5.12
CA ALA A 280 12.82 -4.76 4.35
C ALA A 280 12.02 -4.34 3.10
N TYR A 281 11.13 -3.35 3.20
CA TYR A 281 10.38 -2.83 2.06
C TYR A 281 11.31 -2.31 0.96
N PHE A 282 12.31 -1.50 1.32
CA PHE A 282 13.30 -1.02 0.35
C PHE A 282 14.19 -2.14 -0.17
N GLU A 283 14.50 -3.17 0.59
CA GLU A 283 15.27 -4.32 0.09
C GLU A 283 14.46 -5.15 -0.92
N TRP A 284 13.18 -5.39 -0.64
CA TRP A 284 12.37 -6.40 -1.34
C TRP A 284 11.46 -5.86 -2.45
N MET A 285 11.22 -4.55 -2.50
CA MET A 285 10.36 -3.93 -3.51
C MET A 285 11.19 -3.26 -4.63
N PRO A 286 10.73 -3.30 -5.90
CA PRO A 286 11.41 -2.67 -7.03
C PRO A 286 11.18 -1.14 -7.07
N ILE A 287 11.39 -0.47 -5.93
CA ILE A 287 11.16 0.96 -5.72
C ILE A 287 12.48 1.74 -5.72
N ARG A 288 12.48 2.94 -6.28
CA ARG A 288 13.60 3.88 -6.24
C ARG A 288 13.56 4.70 -4.94
N PRO A 289 14.66 4.75 -4.16
CA PRO A 289 14.78 5.70 -3.06
C PRO A 289 14.61 7.15 -3.56
N VAL A 290 13.74 7.92 -2.90
CA VAL A 290 13.50 9.33 -3.25
C VAL A 290 14.53 10.26 -2.59
N ASP A 291 15.09 9.81 -1.48
CA ASP A 291 16.17 10.47 -0.75
C ASP A 291 17.09 9.43 -0.08
N ASN A 292 18.14 9.90 0.57
CA ASN A 292 19.09 9.04 1.27
C ASN A 292 18.57 8.51 2.61
N GLN A 293 17.46 9.04 3.13
CA GLN A 293 16.89 8.63 4.41
C GLN A 293 16.04 7.37 4.26
N HIS A 294 15.52 7.12 3.05
CA HIS A 294 14.68 5.95 2.76
C HIS A 294 13.44 5.88 3.67
N ILE A 295 12.82 7.04 3.88
CA ILE A 295 11.57 7.18 4.65
C ILE A 295 10.45 7.70 3.76
N LYS A 296 10.81 8.45 2.71
CA LYS A 296 9.87 9.01 1.75
C LYS A 296 9.71 8.11 0.54
N ILE A 297 8.46 7.78 0.21
CA ILE A 297 8.13 7.05 -1.03
C ILE A 297 7.05 7.74 -1.88
N TYR A 298 6.39 8.80 -1.42
CA TYR A 298 5.47 9.56 -2.27
C TYR A 298 6.24 10.23 -3.42
N ARG A 299 5.75 10.07 -4.65
CA ARG A 299 6.47 10.43 -5.89
C ARG A 299 5.54 10.53 -7.11
N GLN A 300 6.05 11.06 -8.22
CA GLN A 300 5.28 11.40 -9.42
C GLN A 300 5.77 10.62 -10.65
N PHE A 301 4.84 10.23 -11.53
CA PHE A 301 5.09 9.57 -12.81
C PHE A 301 4.28 10.22 -13.92
N ASN A 302 4.95 10.61 -15.00
CA ASN A 302 4.31 11.28 -16.14
C ASN A 302 4.25 10.34 -17.36
N PHE A 303 3.04 10.07 -17.82
CA PHE A 303 2.77 9.31 -19.04
C PHE A 303 2.49 10.30 -20.18
N GLY A 304 3.57 10.90 -20.68
CA GLY A 304 3.51 12.05 -21.58
C GLY A 304 2.65 13.18 -21.02
N GLY A 305 1.83 13.79 -21.89
CA GLY A 305 0.82 14.79 -21.48
C GLY A 305 -0.56 14.18 -21.13
N LEU A 306 -0.70 12.85 -21.05
CA LEU A 306 -2.00 12.23 -20.84
C LEU A 306 -2.31 12.06 -19.34
N VAL A 307 -1.41 11.42 -18.60
CA VAL A 307 -1.62 11.10 -17.18
C VAL A 307 -0.44 11.62 -16.35
N ASN A 308 -0.74 12.39 -15.32
CA ASN A 308 0.15 12.71 -14.21
C ASN A 308 -0.27 11.85 -13.00
N LEU A 309 0.48 10.78 -12.71
CA LEU A 309 0.22 9.89 -11.58
C LEU A 309 1.03 10.36 -10.37
N MET A 310 0.37 10.64 -9.25
CA MET A 310 0.97 11.05 -7.98
C MET A 310 0.67 9.97 -6.94
N MET A 311 1.70 9.24 -6.52
CA MET A 311 1.59 8.25 -5.46
C MET A 311 1.76 8.94 -4.11
N LEU A 312 0.81 8.77 -3.20
CA LEU A 312 0.76 9.45 -1.89
C LEU A 312 1.07 8.47 -0.76
N ASP A 313 1.75 8.94 0.27
CA ASP A 313 1.78 8.27 1.57
C ASP A 313 0.69 8.85 2.46
N THR A 314 -0.20 8.00 2.96
CA THR A 314 -1.23 8.38 3.93
C THR A 314 -1.16 7.51 5.18
N ARG A 315 0.04 7.02 5.55
CA ARG A 315 0.23 6.10 6.68
C ARG A 315 1.29 6.54 7.66
N ILE A 316 2.57 6.50 7.31
CA ILE A 316 3.62 6.48 8.34
C ILE A 316 4.54 7.70 8.32
N ILE A 317 4.52 8.52 7.27
CA ILE A 317 5.42 9.68 7.21
C ILE A 317 4.98 10.76 8.20
N ALA A 318 3.70 11.15 8.17
CA ALA A 318 3.23 12.30 8.95
C ALA A 318 1.86 12.13 9.61
N ARG A 319 1.08 11.13 9.22
CA ARG A 319 -0.26 10.86 9.74
C ARG A 319 -0.33 10.87 11.26
N ASP A 320 -1.31 11.59 11.80
CA ASP A 320 -1.69 11.52 13.22
C ASP A 320 -2.53 10.27 13.50
N GLU A 321 -2.52 9.78 14.74
CA GLU A 321 -3.40 8.69 15.18
C GLU A 321 -4.86 8.92 14.77
N GLN A 322 -5.51 7.84 14.35
CA GLN A 322 -6.90 7.74 13.98
C GLN A 322 -7.81 8.15 15.13
N LEU A 323 -9.02 8.58 14.79
CA LEU A 323 -10.08 8.65 15.80
C LEU A 323 -10.64 7.24 16.02
N ASP A 324 -11.06 6.98 17.25
CA ASP A 324 -11.69 5.72 17.65
C ASP A 324 -13.02 6.03 18.32
N TYR A 325 -14.12 5.49 17.77
CA TYR A 325 -15.45 5.66 18.32
C TYR A 325 -15.56 5.23 19.79
N GLY A 326 -14.84 4.17 20.19
CA GLY A 326 -14.80 3.70 21.58
C GLY A 326 -14.36 4.77 22.56
N LYS A 327 -13.46 5.69 22.15
CA LYS A 327 -12.99 6.81 22.98
C LYS A 327 -14.05 7.90 23.19
N PHE A 328 -15.11 7.92 22.37
CA PHE A 328 -16.20 8.88 22.44
C PHE A 328 -17.53 8.26 22.88
N ILE A 329 -17.61 6.94 23.03
CA ILE A 329 -18.80 6.25 23.52
C ILE A 329 -18.68 6.07 25.03
N ASN A 330 -19.67 6.57 25.76
CA ASN A 330 -19.73 6.38 27.20
C ASN A 330 -19.98 4.90 27.52
N PRO A 331 -19.07 4.20 28.22
CA PRO A 331 -19.16 2.74 28.42
C PRO A 331 -20.34 2.31 29.29
N MET A 332 -20.89 3.22 30.11
CA MET A 332 -22.04 2.92 30.98
C MET A 332 -23.39 3.12 30.29
N THR A 333 -23.44 4.02 29.30
CA THR A 333 -24.72 4.43 28.67
C THR A 333 -24.81 4.07 27.19
N GLY A 334 -23.69 3.68 26.56
CA GLY A 334 -23.60 3.44 25.11
C GLY A 334 -23.78 4.69 24.26
N LYS A 335 -23.88 5.88 24.87
CA LYS A 335 -24.13 7.13 24.15
C LYS A 335 -22.83 7.77 23.67
N LEU A 336 -22.83 8.23 22.43
CA LEU A 336 -21.75 9.03 21.84
C LEU A 336 -21.72 10.43 22.47
N ASP A 337 -20.55 10.86 22.93
CA ASP A 337 -20.24 12.27 23.17
C ASP A 337 -20.05 12.98 21.81
N ALA A 338 -21.19 13.33 21.20
CA ALA A 338 -21.22 13.92 19.88
C ALA A 338 -20.46 15.26 19.80
N VAL A 339 -20.41 16.02 20.91
CA VAL A 339 -19.72 17.31 20.95
C VAL A 339 -18.21 17.10 20.92
N ALA A 340 -17.68 16.21 21.77
CA ALA A 340 -16.27 15.88 21.78
C ALA A 340 -15.83 15.23 20.45
N PHE A 341 -16.63 14.30 19.92
CA PHE A 341 -16.35 13.65 18.64
C PHE A 341 -16.30 14.65 17.49
N GLN A 342 -17.31 15.54 17.37
CA GLN A 342 -17.30 16.57 16.33
C GLN A 342 -16.10 17.51 16.47
N ALA A 343 -15.76 17.93 17.69
CA ALA A 343 -14.59 18.78 17.91
C ALA A 343 -13.29 18.08 17.46
N ALA A 344 -13.15 16.78 17.72
CA ALA A 344 -12.00 16.00 17.28
C ALA A 344 -11.96 15.81 15.74
N LEU A 345 -13.11 15.50 15.13
CA LEU A 345 -13.26 15.27 13.70
C LEU A 345 -12.95 16.53 12.88
N PHE A 346 -13.43 17.69 13.32
CA PHE A 346 -13.23 18.98 12.65
C PHE A 346 -11.93 19.69 13.05
N ASN A 347 -11.09 19.06 13.88
CA ASN A 347 -9.82 19.66 14.29
C ASN A 347 -8.89 19.81 13.07
N SER A 348 -8.63 21.07 12.67
CA SER A 348 -7.79 21.41 11.54
C SER A 348 -6.29 21.15 11.73
N THR A 349 -5.86 20.82 12.95
CA THR A 349 -4.47 20.45 13.21
C THR A 349 -4.18 18.98 12.91
N ARG A 350 -5.20 18.13 12.79
CA ARG A 350 -5.01 16.71 12.45
C ARG A 350 -4.66 16.56 10.98
N THR A 351 -3.71 15.67 10.70
CA THR A 351 -3.21 15.45 9.34
C THR A 351 -3.00 13.98 9.01
N ILE A 352 -3.24 13.61 7.76
CA ILE A 352 -3.03 12.30 7.14
C ILE A 352 -1.78 12.27 6.26
N MET A 353 -1.49 13.35 5.52
CA MET A 353 -0.30 13.46 4.64
C MET A 353 0.84 14.28 5.28
N GLY A 354 0.52 15.13 6.25
CA GLY A 354 1.44 16.13 6.76
C GLY A 354 1.59 17.33 5.82
N GLU A 355 2.11 18.43 6.39
CA GLU A 355 2.29 19.68 5.66
C GLU A 355 3.20 19.52 4.44
N THR A 356 4.37 18.88 4.58
CA THR A 356 5.34 18.79 3.49
C THR A 356 4.81 18.07 2.25
N GLN A 357 4.10 16.95 2.42
CA GLN A 357 3.51 16.23 1.28
C GLN A 357 2.29 16.97 0.73
N ARG A 358 1.46 17.57 1.58
CA ARG A 358 0.34 18.40 1.15
C ARG A 358 0.80 19.59 0.31
N GLU A 359 1.89 20.26 0.70
CA GLU A 359 2.49 21.37 -0.07
C GLU A 359 3.12 20.89 -1.37
N TRP A 360 3.78 19.74 -1.37
CA TRP A 360 4.27 19.13 -2.60
C TRP A 360 3.12 18.81 -3.57
N LEU A 361 2.00 18.28 -3.07
CA LEU A 361 0.83 17.94 -3.87
C LEU A 361 0.11 19.18 -4.39
N LEU A 362 -0.36 20.01 -3.46
CA LEU A 362 -1.33 21.09 -3.69
C LEU A 362 -0.69 22.46 -3.87
N GLY A 363 0.55 22.66 -3.43
CA GLY A 363 1.18 23.98 -3.33
C GLY A 363 0.83 24.72 -2.05
N ASN A 364 1.50 25.86 -1.84
CA ASN A 364 1.24 26.79 -0.76
C ASN A 364 1.54 28.20 -1.24
N LYS A 365 0.51 29.04 -1.36
CA LYS A 365 0.64 30.42 -1.86
C LYS A 365 1.48 31.29 -0.93
N GLU A 366 1.34 31.13 0.39
CA GLU A 366 2.09 31.91 1.37
C GLU A 366 3.58 31.58 1.34
N LYS A 367 3.92 30.32 1.07
CA LYS A 367 5.31 29.85 0.93
C LYS A 367 5.84 29.90 -0.51
N THR A 368 5.06 30.43 -1.46
CA THR A 368 5.40 30.46 -2.90
C THR A 368 5.73 29.06 -3.46
N ILE A 369 5.10 28.01 -2.93
CA ILE A 369 5.27 26.63 -3.41
C ILE A 369 4.18 26.37 -4.45
N VAL A 370 4.58 25.97 -5.66
CA VAL A 370 3.67 25.47 -6.69
C VAL A 370 3.59 23.95 -6.56
N GLY A 371 2.39 23.43 -6.29
CA GLY A 371 2.18 21.99 -6.14
C GLY A 371 2.29 21.24 -7.46
N VAL A 372 2.62 19.94 -7.40
CA VAL A 372 2.71 19.10 -8.61
C VAL A 372 1.41 19.10 -9.40
N ILE A 373 0.26 19.08 -8.73
CA ILE A 373 -1.05 19.09 -9.40
C ILE A 373 -1.38 20.47 -10.01
N GLN A 374 -0.89 21.55 -9.40
CA GLN A 374 -1.05 22.91 -9.93
C GLN A 374 -0.21 23.10 -11.20
N SER A 375 1.02 22.57 -11.19
CA SER A 375 1.95 22.65 -12.32
C SER A 375 1.64 21.68 -13.47
N SER A 376 0.76 20.70 -13.23
CA SER A 376 0.43 19.66 -14.20
C SER A 376 -0.32 20.22 -15.40
N ASN A 377 0.18 19.91 -16.60
CA ASN A 377 -0.53 20.12 -17.87
C ASN A 377 -1.10 18.81 -18.44
N ALA A 378 -1.12 17.74 -17.64
CA ALA A 378 -1.68 16.47 -18.08
C ALA A 378 -3.19 16.57 -18.30
N THR A 379 -3.72 15.70 -19.15
CA THR A 379 -5.18 15.60 -19.35
C THR A 379 -5.89 15.07 -18.11
N TRP A 380 -5.26 14.12 -17.42
CA TRP A 380 -5.73 13.49 -16.19
C TRP A 380 -4.68 13.57 -15.10
N ASP A 381 -5.08 13.99 -13.91
CA ASP A 381 -4.30 13.90 -12.68
C ASP A 381 -4.82 12.70 -11.87
N VAL A 382 -3.96 11.74 -11.58
CA VAL A 382 -4.33 10.50 -10.89
C VAL A 382 -3.65 10.46 -9.53
N LEU A 383 -4.42 10.36 -8.45
CA LEU A 383 -3.90 10.17 -7.09
C LEU A 383 -3.91 8.68 -6.77
N GLY A 384 -2.74 8.05 -6.69
CA GLY A 384 -2.61 6.67 -6.21
C GLY A 384 -2.31 6.66 -4.72
N GLN A 385 -3.21 6.09 -3.92
CA GLN A 385 -3.08 6.11 -2.46
C GLN A 385 -3.84 4.93 -1.83
N GLN A 386 -3.76 4.82 -0.51
CA GLN A 386 -4.08 3.63 0.27
C GLN A 386 -5.59 3.48 0.53
N ILE A 387 -6.23 4.55 1.01
CA ILE A 387 -7.50 4.47 1.77
C ILE A 387 -8.62 5.29 1.13
N LEU A 388 -9.87 4.91 1.32
CA LEU A 388 -11.00 5.61 0.68
C LEU A 388 -11.05 7.10 1.00
N MET A 389 -11.14 7.92 -0.05
CA MET A 389 -11.25 9.38 0.01
C MET A 389 -12.71 9.84 0.00
N THR A 390 -13.60 9.07 -0.63
CA THR A 390 -15.03 9.37 -0.66
C THR A 390 -15.62 9.50 0.75
N LYS A 391 -16.70 10.27 0.84
CA LYS A 391 -17.42 10.50 2.09
C LYS A 391 -18.37 9.33 2.30
N MET A 392 -18.06 8.45 3.24
CA MET A 392 -18.92 7.33 3.59
C MET A 392 -19.53 7.58 4.95
N PHE A 393 -20.86 7.55 4.99
CA PHE A 393 -21.59 7.77 6.21
C PHE A 393 -22.46 6.56 6.52
N VAL A 394 -22.49 6.20 7.79
CA VAL A 394 -23.35 5.15 8.33
C VAL A 394 -24.33 5.73 9.34
N PRO A 395 -25.55 5.18 9.46
CA PRO A 395 -26.46 5.52 10.54
C PRO A 395 -25.79 5.46 11.91
N ALA A 396 -25.96 6.51 12.72
CA ALA A 396 -25.30 6.66 14.00
C ALA A 396 -25.66 5.55 15.00
N GLU A 397 -26.81 4.89 14.82
CA GLU A 397 -27.22 3.73 15.64
C GLU A 397 -26.36 2.48 15.40
N LEU A 398 -25.55 2.43 14.34
CA LEU A 398 -24.61 1.34 14.06
C LEU A 398 -23.24 1.54 14.73
N LEU A 399 -22.96 2.72 15.28
CA LEU A 399 -21.63 3.07 15.79
C LEU A 399 -21.16 2.19 16.94
N GLN A 400 -22.08 1.76 17.81
CA GLN A 400 -21.73 0.87 18.92
C GLN A 400 -21.24 -0.49 18.41
N ALA A 401 -21.99 -1.09 17.48
CA ALA A 401 -21.60 -2.36 16.88
C ALA A 401 -20.29 -2.22 16.09
N LEU A 402 -20.13 -1.12 15.34
CA LEU A 402 -18.89 -0.81 14.63
C LEU A 402 -17.71 -0.69 15.58
N ALA A 403 -17.84 0.04 16.69
CA ALA A 403 -16.77 0.19 17.68
C ALA A 403 -16.36 -1.16 18.30
N GLU A 404 -17.32 -2.04 18.58
CA GLU A 404 -17.03 -3.40 19.07
C GLU A 404 -16.33 -4.27 18.01
N ILE A 405 -16.71 -4.12 16.74
CA ILE A 405 -16.09 -4.86 15.63
C ILE A 405 -14.67 -4.38 15.37
N THR A 406 -14.46 -3.06 15.32
CA THR A 406 -13.14 -2.45 15.08
C THR A 406 -12.18 -2.66 16.25
N ALA A 407 -12.69 -2.94 17.46
CA ALA A 407 -11.86 -3.27 18.62
C ALA A 407 -11.25 -4.70 18.57
N GLY A 408 -11.56 -5.49 17.54
CA GLY A 408 -10.97 -6.82 17.31
C GLY A 408 -11.69 -7.94 18.09
N ASN A 409 -12.37 -8.81 17.33
CA ASN A 409 -13.20 -9.95 17.78
C ASN A 409 -14.63 -9.58 18.23
N PRO A 410 -15.52 -9.18 17.29
CA PRO A 410 -16.92 -9.00 17.63
C PRO A 410 -17.56 -10.32 18.07
N SER A 411 -18.44 -10.23 19.07
CA SER A 411 -19.25 -11.37 19.46
C SER A 411 -20.23 -11.74 18.35
N LEU A 412 -20.61 -13.02 18.25
CA LEU A 412 -21.65 -13.45 17.31
C LEU A 412 -22.98 -12.69 17.53
N ASP A 413 -23.28 -12.32 18.77
CA ASP A 413 -24.44 -11.50 19.11
C ASP A 413 -24.33 -10.08 18.54
N THR A 414 -23.15 -9.45 18.65
CA THR A 414 -22.85 -8.14 18.03
C THR A 414 -23.06 -8.19 16.52
N LEU A 415 -22.53 -9.22 15.84
CA LEU A 415 -22.69 -9.40 14.39
C LEU A 415 -24.16 -9.59 14.00
N ASN A 416 -24.88 -10.44 14.72
CA ASN A 416 -26.30 -10.69 14.45
C ASN A 416 -27.16 -9.43 14.66
N LYS A 417 -26.89 -8.66 15.73
CA LYS A 417 -27.55 -7.38 15.99
C LYS A 417 -27.29 -6.38 14.88
N MET A 418 -26.03 -6.24 14.46
CA MET A 418 -25.66 -5.34 13.37
C MET A 418 -26.37 -5.72 12.07
N ASN A 419 -26.38 -7.00 11.69
CA ASN A 419 -27.06 -7.46 10.47
C ASN A 419 -28.57 -7.20 10.53
N ALA A 420 -29.21 -7.42 11.68
CA ALA A 420 -30.62 -7.10 11.88
C ALA A 420 -30.91 -5.59 11.76
N GLN A 421 -30.09 -4.75 12.39
CA GLN A 421 -30.21 -3.29 12.33
C GLN A 421 -30.01 -2.76 10.91
N ILE A 422 -28.99 -3.25 10.19
CA ILE A 422 -28.74 -2.87 8.80
C ILE A 422 -29.91 -3.26 7.91
N THR A 423 -30.45 -4.46 8.08
CA THR A 423 -31.64 -4.91 7.33
C THR A 423 -32.83 -3.97 7.55
N GLU A 424 -33.06 -3.52 8.78
CA GLU A 424 -34.13 -2.58 9.10
C GLU A 424 -33.88 -1.18 8.51
N LEU A 425 -32.66 -0.66 8.68
CA LEU A 425 -32.24 0.64 8.16
C LEU A 425 -32.30 0.70 6.63
N VAL A 426 -31.92 -0.36 5.93
CA VAL A 426 -32.04 -0.45 4.47
C VAL A 426 -33.50 -0.39 4.04
N LYS A 427 -34.40 -1.10 4.73
CA LYS A 427 -35.85 -1.02 4.46
C LYS A 427 -36.39 0.40 4.66
N LEU A 428 -36.00 1.07 5.74
CA LEU A 428 -36.39 2.46 6.00
C LEU A 428 -35.83 3.40 4.93
N LYS A 429 -34.57 3.23 4.53
CA LYS A 429 -33.90 4.03 3.50
C LYS A 429 -34.58 3.87 2.13
N LEU A 430 -34.93 2.64 1.73
CA LEU A 430 -35.66 2.39 0.49
C LEU A 430 -37.03 3.07 0.47
N ARG A 431 -37.78 2.96 1.57
CA ARG A 431 -39.08 3.67 1.72
C ARG A 431 -38.89 5.19 1.67
N LEU A 432 -37.81 5.70 2.26
CA LEU A 432 -37.49 7.13 2.26
C LEU A 432 -37.21 7.63 0.84
N ILE A 433 -36.41 6.90 0.06
CA ILE A 433 -36.11 7.19 -1.35
C ILE A 433 -37.39 7.14 -2.21
N GLN A 434 -38.31 6.23 -1.91
CA GLN A 434 -39.61 6.12 -2.60
C GLN A 434 -40.62 7.20 -2.18
N GLY A 435 -40.28 8.07 -1.23
CA GLY A 435 -41.15 9.14 -0.76
C GLY A 435 -42.35 8.64 0.03
N ASP A 436 -42.22 7.51 0.75
CA ASP A 436 -43.30 6.93 1.55
C ASP A 436 -43.80 7.93 2.62
N PRO A 437 -45.05 8.43 2.51
CA PRO A 437 -45.58 9.45 3.43
C PRO A 437 -45.86 8.89 4.83
N THR A 438 -45.86 7.57 5.00
CA THR A 438 -46.12 6.91 6.29
C THR A 438 -44.89 6.85 7.20
N LEU A 439 -43.70 7.23 6.71
CA LEU A 439 -42.49 7.31 7.53
C LEU A 439 -42.61 8.41 8.57
N THR A 440 -42.47 8.02 9.85
CA THR A 440 -42.48 8.94 10.97
C THR A 440 -41.20 9.79 10.99
N ALA A 441 -41.20 10.87 11.79
CA ALA A 441 -39.98 11.65 12.02
C ALA A 441 -38.87 10.78 12.65
N GLN A 442 -39.23 9.81 13.49
CA GLN A 442 -38.29 8.87 14.09
C GLN A 442 -37.68 7.93 13.06
N ASP A 443 -38.49 7.37 12.15
CA ASP A 443 -37.99 6.50 11.08
C ASP A 443 -36.98 7.23 10.19
N LYS A 444 -37.28 8.49 9.84
CA LYS A 444 -36.38 9.34 9.06
C LYS A 444 -35.10 9.64 9.84
N ALA A 445 -35.20 9.94 11.14
CA ALA A 445 -34.04 10.25 11.97
C ALA A 445 -33.06 9.08 12.08
N ARG A 446 -33.54 7.83 12.12
CA ARG A 446 -32.67 6.64 12.15
C ARG A 446 -31.78 6.51 10.92
N VAL A 447 -32.26 6.91 9.75
CA VAL A 447 -31.50 6.86 8.49
C VAL A 447 -30.66 8.12 8.26
N LEU A 448 -31.19 9.29 8.62
CA LEU A 448 -30.58 10.59 8.31
C LEU A 448 -29.56 11.07 9.36
N THR A 449 -29.60 10.51 10.58
CA THR A 449 -28.59 10.80 11.60
C THR A 449 -27.40 9.88 11.37
N VAL A 450 -26.35 10.41 10.77
CA VAL A 450 -25.21 9.63 10.29
C VAL A 450 -23.88 10.10 10.87
N ALA A 451 -22.87 9.23 10.81
CA ALA A 451 -21.50 9.50 11.22
C ALA A 451 -20.51 8.86 10.22
N PRO A 452 -19.25 9.32 10.15
CA PRO A 452 -18.26 8.78 9.22
C PRO A 452 -18.06 7.27 9.40
N TYR A 453 -17.97 6.52 8.30
CA TYR A 453 -17.87 5.06 8.34
C TYR A 453 -16.53 4.58 8.88
N ASN A 454 -15.43 5.06 8.29
CA ASN A 454 -14.08 4.60 8.59
C ASN A 454 -13.21 5.77 9.08
N LEU A 455 -12.85 5.77 10.37
CA LEU A 455 -12.03 6.80 10.98
C LEU A 455 -10.51 6.61 10.76
N ASP A 456 -10.11 5.45 10.25
CA ASP A 456 -8.78 5.18 9.72
C ASP A 456 -8.64 5.74 8.28
N ALA A 457 -9.72 5.78 7.49
CA ALA A 457 -9.72 6.41 6.17
C ALA A 457 -9.81 7.96 6.20
N TRP A 458 -9.93 8.60 5.02
CA TRP A 458 -10.07 10.07 4.92
C TRP A 458 -11.30 10.64 5.63
N ASP A 459 -12.29 9.79 5.93
CA ASP A 459 -13.44 10.12 6.76
C ASP A 459 -13.07 10.52 8.18
N GLY A 460 -11.97 9.98 8.72
CA GLY A 460 -11.39 10.42 9.98
C GLY A 460 -10.63 11.73 9.90
N TYR A 461 -10.25 12.21 8.71
CA TYR A 461 -9.38 13.40 8.53
C TYR A 461 -10.10 14.50 7.74
N PHE A 462 -11.31 14.84 8.20
CA PHE A 462 -12.23 15.74 7.52
C PHE A 462 -11.58 17.05 7.03
N ALA A 463 -10.85 17.74 7.92
CA ALA A 463 -10.29 19.06 7.61
C ALA A 463 -9.26 18.98 6.46
N GLU A 464 -8.38 17.98 6.46
CA GLU A 464 -7.39 17.82 5.39
C GLU A 464 -8.03 17.36 4.08
N ARG A 465 -9.03 16.47 4.12
CA ARG A 465 -9.82 16.11 2.93
C ARG A 465 -10.41 17.34 2.27
N GLU A 466 -11.02 18.24 3.04
CA GLU A 466 -11.65 19.44 2.49
C GLU A 466 -10.64 20.47 1.97
N ILE A 467 -9.39 20.47 2.47
CA ILE A 467 -8.31 21.26 1.87
C ILE A 467 -7.96 20.71 0.47
N VAL A 468 -7.85 19.38 0.34
CA VAL A 468 -7.62 18.72 -0.96
C VAL A 468 -8.78 19.03 -1.90
N TYR A 469 -10.02 18.71 -1.52
CA TYR A 469 -11.21 18.95 -2.34
C TYR A 469 -11.38 20.42 -2.72
N GLY A 470 -11.19 21.35 -1.78
CA GLY A 470 -11.25 22.78 -2.06
C GLY A 470 -10.22 23.20 -3.12
N THR A 471 -9.00 22.65 -3.06
CA THR A 471 -7.97 22.93 -4.05
C THR A 471 -8.31 22.32 -5.41
N LEU A 472 -8.75 21.06 -5.45
CA LEU A 472 -9.15 20.39 -6.69
C LEU A 472 -10.33 21.12 -7.38
N ALA A 473 -11.32 21.55 -6.61
CA ALA A 473 -12.45 22.35 -7.07
C ALA A 473 -12.00 23.68 -7.71
N GLN A 474 -10.99 24.34 -7.14
CA GLN A 474 -10.41 25.56 -7.69
C GLN A 474 -9.65 25.33 -8.99
N LEU A 475 -8.87 24.24 -9.06
CA LEU A 475 -8.03 23.93 -10.21
C LEU A 475 -8.82 23.38 -11.41
N LYS A 476 -10.01 22.81 -11.18
CA LYS A 476 -10.90 22.25 -12.20
C LYS A 476 -10.19 21.25 -13.13
N LYS A 477 -9.26 20.48 -12.56
CA LYS A 477 -8.52 19.40 -13.26
C LYS A 477 -9.39 18.15 -13.31
N LYS A 478 -9.09 17.25 -14.25
CA LYS A 478 -9.75 15.94 -14.29
C LYS A 478 -9.02 14.99 -13.36
N VAL A 479 -9.62 14.70 -12.22
CA VAL A 479 -8.99 13.90 -11.17
C VAL A 479 -9.60 12.50 -11.09
N VAL A 480 -8.73 11.51 -11.01
CA VAL A 480 -9.07 10.14 -10.61
C VAL A 480 -8.31 9.81 -9.32
N VAL A 481 -9.00 9.30 -8.32
CA VAL A 481 -8.39 8.77 -7.09
C VAL A 481 -8.44 7.25 -7.14
N LEU A 482 -7.33 6.61 -6.83
CA LEU A 482 -7.23 5.16 -6.68
C LEU A 482 -7.06 4.85 -5.18
N ALA A 483 -7.76 3.82 -4.71
CA ALA A 483 -7.74 3.38 -3.32
C ALA A 483 -7.74 1.85 -3.21
N GLY A 484 -7.31 1.33 -2.06
CA GLY A 484 -7.33 -0.07 -1.65
C GLY A 484 -7.95 -0.21 -0.25
N ASP A 485 -7.21 -0.86 0.67
CA ASP A 485 -7.47 -1.01 2.13
C ASP A 485 -8.76 -1.75 2.50
N THR A 486 -9.91 -1.29 2.02
CA THR A 486 -11.23 -1.77 2.47
C THR A 486 -11.64 -3.16 1.97
N HIS A 487 -10.80 -3.81 1.15
CA HIS A 487 -11.00 -5.15 0.56
C HIS A 487 -12.21 -5.32 -0.38
N ASN A 488 -13.09 -4.32 -0.49
CA ASN A 488 -14.21 -4.29 -1.41
C ASN A 488 -13.96 -3.30 -2.56
N ALA A 489 -14.57 -3.55 -3.73
CA ALA A 489 -14.47 -2.64 -4.86
C ALA A 489 -15.47 -1.49 -4.74
N TRP A 490 -15.02 -0.25 -4.95
CA TRP A 490 -15.87 0.95 -4.85
C TRP A 490 -15.71 1.86 -6.06
N SER A 491 -16.76 2.59 -6.38
CA SER A 491 -16.72 3.70 -7.34
C SER A 491 -17.56 4.86 -6.82
N SER A 492 -17.02 6.07 -6.85
CA SER A 492 -17.69 7.24 -6.30
C SER A 492 -17.39 8.53 -7.07
N ASN A 493 -18.38 9.41 -7.15
CA ASN A 493 -18.16 10.81 -7.54
C ASN A 493 -17.80 11.60 -6.29
N LEU A 494 -16.71 12.36 -6.37
CA LEU A 494 -16.19 13.13 -5.24
C LEU A 494 -16.73 14.56 -5.30
N TYR A 495 -17.26 15.04 -4.17
CA TYR A 495 -17.78 16.39 -4.02
C TYR A 495 -17.18 17.08 -2.79
N SER A 496 -16.76 18.34 -2.98
CA SER A 496 -16.37 19.22 -1.87
C SER A 496 -17.55 19.44 -0.91
N LYS A 497 -17.30 19.96 0.30
CA LYS A 497 -18.36 20.36 1.22
C LYS A 497 -19.37 21.37 0.63
N ASP A 498 -18.95 22.13 -0.39
CA ASP A 498 -19.78 23.12 -1.08
C ASP A 498 -20.54 22.52 -2.30
N GLY A 499 -20.49 21.19 -2.48
CA GLY A 499 -21.18 20.48 -3.56
C GLY A 499 -20.50 20.56 -4.92
N VAL A 500 -19.25 21.03 -5.00
CA VAL A 500 -18.50 21.10 -6.26
C VAL A 500 -17.91 19.72 -6.57
N PHE A 501 -18.14 19.22 -7.78
CA PHE A 501 -17.52 17.99 -8.28
C PHE A 501 -16.00 18.18 -8.41
N VAL A 502 -15.21 17.28 -7.83
CA VAL A 502 -13.74 17.37 -7.81
C VAL A 502 -13.03 16.20 -8.50
N GLY A 503 -13.72 15.09 -8.76
CA GLY A 503 -13.14 13.93 -9.42
C GLY A 503 -13.95 12.65 -9.20
N VAL A 504 -13.39 11.53 -9.65
CA VAL A 504 -13.93 10.19 -9.40
C VAL A 504 -12.95 9.39 -8.57
N GLU A 505 -13.45 8.51 -7.71
CA GLU A 505 -12.64 7.51 -7.01
C GLU A 505 -12.98 6.11 -7.52
N LEU A 506 -11.93 5.31 -7.72
CA LEU A 506 -12.00 3.89 -8.06
C LEU A 506 -11.18 3.13 -7.02
N ALA A 507 -11.84 2.39 -6.15
CA ALA A 507 -11.19 1.55 -5.16
C ALA A 507 -11.19 0.10 -5.61
N THR A 508 -10.04 -0.56 -5.49
CA THR A 508 -9.88 -1.96 -5.84
C THR A 508 -10.30 -2.87 -4.70
N SER A 509 -10.84 -4.04 -5.03
CA SER A 509 -10.95 -5.12 -4.06
C SER A 509 -9.55 -5.70 -3.78
N SER A 510 -9.45 -6.48 -2.72
CA SER A 510 -8.25 -7.19 -2.32
C SER A 510 -7.84 -8.30 -3.30
N VAL A 511 -6.54 -8.62 -3.31
CA VAL A 511 -6.01 -9.80 -4.00
C VAL A 511 -6.47 -11.10 -3.32
N SER A 512 -6.48 -11.13 -1.99
CA SER A 512 -6.90 -12.31 -1.22
C SER A 512 -7.41 -12.03 0.19
N SER A 513 -7.17 -10.82 0.74
CA SER A 513 -7.74 -10.44 2.03
C SER A 513 -9.27 -10.52 1.98
N PRO A 514 -9.97 -10.97 3.04
CA PRO A 514 -11.42 -11.00 2.99
C PRO A 514 -12.06 -9.61 2.96
N GLY A 515 -13.23 -9.46 2.35
CA GLY A 515 -14.03 -8.24 2.39
C GLY A 515 -15.04 -8.18 3.54
N LEU A 516 -15.83 -7.11 3.57
CA LEU A 516 -16.88 -6.86 4.57
C LEU A 516 -17.87 -8.01 4.70
N GLU A 517 -18.15 -8.72 3.61
CA GLU A 517 -19.03 -9.88 3.59
C GLU A 517 -18.57 -11.00 4.52
N LYS A 518 -17.26 -11.22 4.63
CA LYS A 518 -16.71 -12.23 5.55
C LYS A 518 -16.70 -11.70 6.98
N TYR A 519 -16.24 -10.47 7.21
CA TYR A 519 -16.10 -9.91 8.57
C TYR A 519 -17.43 -9.70 9.27
N LEU A 520 -18.43 -9.24 8.53
CA LEU A 520 -19.77 -8.99 9.08
C LEU A 520 -20.67 -10.22 8.98
N ASN A 521 -20.13 -11.34 8.50
CA ASN A 521 -20.85 -12.59 8.30
C ASN A 521 -22.17 -12.37 7.53
N ILE A 522 -22.08 -11.63 6.42
CA ILE A 522 -23.25 -11.20 5.64
C ILE A 522 -23.70 -12.37 4.77
N PRO A 523 -24.95 -12.83 4.90
CA PRO A 523 -25.50 -13.84 4.00
C PRO A 523 -25.47 -13.39 2.54
N LEU A 524 -25.15 -14.31 1.62
CA LEU A 524 -25.06 -14.00 0.18
C LEU A 524 -26.34 -13.39 -0.39
N ASP A 525 -27.51 -13.82 0.08
CA ASP A 525 -28.82 -13.31 -0.33
C ASP A 525 -29.12 -11.90 0.21
N GLN A 526 -28.30 -11.39 1.14
CA GLN A 526 -28.41 -10.05 1.73
C GLN A 526 -27.35 -9.07 1.22
N LEU A 527 -26.31 -9.54 0.49
CA LEU A 527 -25.22 -8.67 0.03
C LEU A 527 -25.70 -7.47 -0.77
N GLN A 528 -26.63 -7.66 -1.70
CA GLN A 528 -27.17 -6.56 -2.49
C GLN A 528 -27.88 -5.50 -1.62
N GLN A 529 -28.58 -5.92 -0.57
CA GLN A 529 -29.22 -4.98 0.37
C GLN A 529 -28.18 -4.22 1.19
N PHE A 530 -27.10 -4.91 1.57
CA PHE A 530 -25.98 -4.31 2.28
C PHE A 530 -25.23 -3.29 1.43
N GLU A 531 -25.03 -3.55 0.14
CA GLU A 531 -24.46 -2.58 -0.81
C GLU A 531 -25.26 -1.26 -0.82
N PHE A 532 -26.60 -1.33 -0.85
CA PHE A 532 -27.48 -0.15 -0.77
C PHE A 532 -27.37 0.63 0.54
N ALA A 533 -26.87 0.02 1.62
CA ALA A 533 -26.64 0.73 2.88
C ALA A 533 -25.58 1.83 2.71
N PHE A 534 -24.55 1.59 1.88
CA PHE A 534 -23.41 2.47 1.67
C PHE A 534 -23.56 3.42 0.46
N THR A 535 -24.54 3.21 -0.41
CA THR A 535 -24.82 4.13 -1.52
C THR A 535 -25.47 5.41 -0.99
N THR A 536 -24.83 6.57 -1.18
CA THR A 536 -25.38 7.89 -0.81
C THR A 536 -26.68 8.21 -1.52
#